data_AF-A0A2I1G929-F1
#
_entry.id   AF-A0A2I1G929-F1
#
_cell.length_a   1.000
_cell.length_b   1.000
_cell.length_c   1.000
_cell.angle_alpha   90.00
_cell.angle_beta   90.00
_cell.angle_gamma   90.00
#
_symmetry.space_group_name_H-M   'P 1'
#
loop_
_entity.id
_entity.type
_entity.pdbx_description
1 polymer ?
#
loop_
_entity_poly.entity_id
_entity_poly.type
_entity_poly.pdbx_seq_one_letter_code
_entity_poly.pdbx_strand_id
1 'polypeptide(L)'
;MSDYDDNFSDTSFAPSDSLPPSSPQPFQISLDRCSRSSNLVENVTVSNPIRIGTGIGSYVVYTCTIKCPDEFVVRKRYSDFVKLRAQLIKAQPKYRKLIPNLPPKKIVGKFVPEFIEKRRKDMEYFLTYVLLHPVLGTTGVVKWWLID
;
A
#
# COMPACT_ATOMS: atom_id res chain seq x y z
N MET A 1 -2.25 -12.19 79.58
CA MET A 1 -1.70 -10.94 80.13
C MET A 1 -1.15 -10.18 78.93
N SER A 2 -1.95 -9.24 78.40
CA SER A 2 -1.58 -7.92 77.84
C SER A 2 -0.29 -7.78 77.00
N ASP A 3 -0.22 -7.05 75.88
CA ASP A 3 -1.13 -6.10 75.24
C ASP A 3 -0.45 -5.57 73.94
N TYR A 4 -1.26 -5.15 72.94
CA TYR A 4 -1.06 -4.03 71.97
C TYR A 4 0.13 -4.07 71.00
N ASP A 5 0.12 -3.53 69.77
CA ASP A 5 -0.82 -2.92 68.81
C ASP A 5 0.02 -2.80 67.52
N ASP A 6 -0.57 -2.80 66.32
CA ASP A 6 -0.52 -1.63 65.42
C ASP A 6 -1.03 -1.94 64.00
N ASN A 7 -1.71 -0.93 63.52
CA ASN A 7 -2.60 -0.84 62.39
C ASN A 7 -1.82 -0.36 61.16
N PHE A 8 -2.08 -0.88 59.96
CA PHE A 8 -2.16 0.00 58.79
C PHE A 8 -2.94 -0.64 57.65
N SER A 9 -4.13 -0.09 57.43
CA SER A 9 -4.86 -0.13 56.17
C SER A 9 -4.08 0.55 55.05
N ASP A 10 -3.93 -0.10 53.90
CA ASP A 10 -3.83 0.66 52.63
C ASP A 10 -4.40 -0.12 51.43
N THR A 11 -5.59 0.30 51.00
CA THR A 11 -5.88 0.78 49.63
C THR A 11 -4.88 0.28 48.57
N SER A 12 -5.21 -0.61 47.63
CA SER A 12 -5.98 -0.31 46.41
C SER A 12 -5.22 -0.69 45.12
N PHE A 13 -6.00 -0.78 44.04
CA PHE A 13 -5.62 -0.76 42.61
C PHE A 13 -5.06 -2.05 41.98
N ALA A 14 -6.02 -2.74 41.35
CA ALA A 14 -6.01 -3.42 40.04
C ALA A 14 -4.67 -3.81 39.37
N PRO A 15 -4.63 -5.01 38.74
CA PRO A 15 -3.50 -5.39 37.90
C PRO A 15 -3.46 -4.48 36.66
N SER A 16 -2.28 -3.90 36.42
CA SER A 16 -2.00 -3.13 35.21
C SER A 16 -1.88 -4.08 34.01
N ASP A 17 -3.01 -4.39 33.37
CA ASP A 17 -3.01 -4.82 31.97
C ASP A 17 -2.61 -3.61 31.11
N SER A 18 -1.30 -3.41 30.96
CA SER A 18 -0.75 -2.50 29.97
C SER A 18 -0.93 -3.11 28.58
N LEU A 19 -2.10 -2.85 27.99
CA LEU A 19 -2.28 -2.88 26.55
C LEU A 19 -1.13 -2.07 25.91
N PRO A 20 -0.40 -2.61 24.91
CA PRO A 20 0.55 -1.79 24.18
C PRO A 20 -0.23 -0.63 23.54
N PRO A 21 0.30 0.61 23.57
CA PRO A 21 -0.31 1.68 22.81
C PRO A 21 -0.26 1.27 21.33
N SER A 22 -1.42 0.95 20.78
CA SER A 22 -1.65 0.86 19.34
C SER A 22 -1.46 2.26 18.78
N SER A 23 -0.20 2.67 18.65
CA SER A 23 0.18 3.89 17.95
C SER A 23 -0.24 3.67 16.51
N PRO A 24 -1.29 4.35 16.03
CA PRO A 24 -1.66 4.20 14.65
C PRO A 24 -0.60 4.98 13.89
N GLN A 25 0.26 4.23 13.20
CA GLN A 25 1.29 4.84 12.38
C GLN A 25 0.59 5.80 11.40
N PRO A 26 1.13 7.00 11.13
CA PRO A 26 0.45 8.00 10.30
C PRO A 26 0.08 7.44 8.92
N PHE A 27 0.86 6.49 8.39
CA PHE A 27 0.57 5.78 7.15
C PHE A 27 -0.69 4.88 7.21
N GLN A 28 -0.97 4.25 8.36
CA GLN A 28 -2.12 3.34 8.52
C GLN A 28 -3.42 4.12 8.61
N ILE A 29 -3.46 5.21 9.40
CA ILE A 29 -4.65 6.07 9.56
C ILE A 29 -5.07 6.64 8.20
N SER A 30 -4.07 7.05 7.46
CA SER A 30 -4.22 7.70 6.18
C SER A 30 -4.71 6.66 5.14
N LEU A 31 -4.09 5.48 5.06
CA LEU A 31 -4.49 4.45 4.11
C LEU A 31 -5.89 3.92 4.42
N ASP A 32 -6.25 3.88 5.69
CA ASP A 32 -7.60 3.60 6.14
C ASP A 32 -8.61 4.65 5.68
N ARG A 33 -8.28 5.96 5.69
CA ARG A 33 -9.15 7.00 5.12
C ARG A 33 -9.33 6.81 3.62
N CYS A 34 -8.24 6.58 2.89
CA CYS A 34 -8.33 6.33 1.45
C CYS A 34 -9.06 5.00 1.13
N SER A 35 -8.97 4.01 2.02
CA SER A 35 -9.61 2.69 1.82
C SER A 35 -11.04 2.59 2.34
N ARG A 36 -11.48 3.47 3.26
CA ARG A 36 -12.89 3.63 3.68
C ARG A 36 -13.71 4.46 2.70
N SER A 37 -13.06 5.17 1.80
CA SER A 37 -13.71 6.05 0.84
C SER A 37 -13.09 5.88 -0.54
N SER A 38 -13.50 4.82 -1.24
CA SER A 38 -13.12 4.53 -2.63
C SER A 38 -13.42 5.65 -3.64
N ASN A 39 -14.03 6.76 -3.19
CA ASN A 39 -14.40 7.93 -3.98
C ASN A 39 -13.56 9.20 -3.67
N LEU A 40 -12.50 9.10 -2.84
CA LEU A 40 -11.66 10.26 -2.49
C LEU A 40 -10.24 10.21 -3.10
N VAL A 41 -9.96 9.28 -4.01
CA VAL A 41 -8.70 9.30 -4.76
C VAL A 41 -8.78 10.46 -5.76
N GLU A 42 -8.14 11.58 -5.42
CA GLU A 42 -8.15 12.80 -6.22
C GLU A 42 -7.20 12.68 -7.41
N ASN A 43 -6.01 12.12 -7.16
CA ASN A 43 -4.99 12.03 -8.19
C ASN A 43 -4.01 10.88 -7.94
N VAL A 44 -3.54 10.26 -9.01
CA VAL A 44 -2.52 9.21 -8.96
C VAL A 44 -1.47 9.55 -9.99
N THR A 45 -0.21 9.58 -9.58
CA THR A 45 0.93 9.82 -10.47
C THR A 45 1.98 8.75 -10.29
N VAL A 46 2.58 8.31 -11.39
CA VAL A 46 3.75 7.42 -11.38
C VAL A 46 4.90 8.18 -12.00
N SER A 47 5.98 8.35 -11.27
CA SER A 47 7.12 9.20 -11.67
C SER A 47 8.45 8.62 -11.20
N ASN A 48 9.53 9.38 -11.41
CA ASN A 48 10.87 9.12 -10.92
C ASN A 48 11.39 7.69 -11.20
N PRO A 49 11.58 7.33 -12.48
CA PRO A 49 12.12 6.02 -12.83
C PRO A 49 13.60 5.92 -12.42
N ILE A 50 13.87 5.22 -11.31
CA ILE A 50 15.23 5.00 -10.81
C ILE A 50 15.67 3.59 -11.19
N ARG A 51 16.82 3.49 -11.86
CA ARG A 51 17.49 2.21 -12.09
C ARG A 51 18.20 1.76 -10.81
N ILE A 52 17.89 0.56 -10.35
CA ILE A 52 18.54 -0.09 -9.22
C ILE A 52 19.42 -1.24 -9.73
N GLY A 53 20.67 -1.27 -9.24
CA GLY A 53 21.67 -2.29 -9.55
C GLY A 53 22.46 -2.03 -10.83
N THR A 54 23.65 -2.62 -10.88
CA THR A 54 24.59 -2.60 -12.00
C THR A 54 24.70 -4.00 -12.61
N GLY A 55 24.59 -4.12 -13.93
CA GLY A 55 24.71 -5.40 -14.65
C GLY A 55 23.44 -6.27 -14.68
N ILE A 56 23.65 -7.60 -14.65
CA ILE A 56 22.60 -8.63 -14.75
C ILE A 56 21.74 -8.57 -13.49
N GLY A 57 20.41 -8.50 -13.66
CA GLY A 57 19.47 -8.35 -12.55
C GLY A 57 19.07 -6.91 -12.21
N SER A 58 19.65 -5.90 -12.88
CA SER A 58 19.21 -4.51 -12.72
C SER A 58 17.74 -4.30 -13.13
N TYR A 59 17.02 -3.47 -12.38
CA TYR A 59 15.59 -3.19 -12.55
C TYR A 59 15.27 -1.70 -12.38
N VAL A 60 14.07 -1.29 -12.77
CA VAL A 60 13.59 0.09 -12.63
C VAL A 60 12.49 0.12 -11.56
N VAL A 61 12.66 1.03 -10.60
CA VAL A 61 11.68 1.35 -9.56
C VAL A 61 11.03 2.67 -9.92
N TYR A 62 9.72 2.74 -9.71
CA TYR A 62 8.92 3.93 -9.93
C TYR A 62 8.36 4.40 -8.60
N THR A 63 8.28 5.72 -8.42
CA THR A 63 7.57 6.34 -7.30
C THR A 63 6.12 6.55 -7.71
N CYS A 64 5.20 5.97 -6.96
CA CYS A 64 3.76 6.12 -7.17
C CYS A 64 3.22 6.99 -6.05
N THR A 65 2.72 8.16 -6.40
CA THR A 65 2.11 9.11 -5.48
C THR A 65 0.60 9.05 -5.67
N ILE A 66 -0.12 8.71 -4.60
CA ILE A 66 -1.57 8.69 -4.56
C ILE A 66 -2.01 9.85 -3.66
N LYS A 67 -2.68 10.84 -4.25
CA LYS A 67 -3.36 11.90 -3.51
C LYS A 67 -4.77 11.46 -3.21
N CYS A 68 -5.03 11.22 -1.94
CA CYS A 68 -6.37 11.29 -1.37
C CYS A 68 -6.39 12.56 -0.46
N PRO A 69 -7.34 12.74 0.48
CA PRO A 69 -7.25 13.82 1.46
C PRO A 69 -5.90 13.87 2.21
N ASP A 70 -5.19 12.75 2.22
CA ASP A 70 -3.77 12.68 2.51
C ASP A 70 -2.98 12.13 1.31
N GLU A 71 -1.69 12.44 1.27
CA GLU A 71 -0.76 11.96 0.25
C GLU A 71 -0.04 10.66 0.68
N PHE A 72 -0.05 9.65 -0.20
CA PHE A 72 0.69 8.41 -0.06
C PHE A 72 1.74 8.29 -1.14
N VAL A 73 2.93 7.85 -0.75
CA VAL A 73 4.02 7.60 -1.69
C VAL A 73 4.51 6.17 -1.49
N VAL A 74 4.43 5.37 -2.55
CA VAL A 74 4.92 3.98 -2.56
C VAL A 74 5.93 3.79 -3.69
N ARG A 75 6.94 2.95 -3.47
CA ARG A 75 7.99 2.69 -4.46
C ARG A 75 7.88 1.26 -4.95
N LYS A 76 7.56 1.08 -6.23
CA LYS A 76 7.27 -0.24 -6.80
C LYS A 76 7.95 -0.44 -8.14
N ARG A 77 8.39 -1.67 -8.42
CA ARG A 77 8.90 -2.05 -9.74
C ARG A 77 7.78 -2.61 -10.59
N TYR A 78 7.94 -2.59 -11.91
CA TYR A 78 6.93 -3.08 -12.85
C TYR A 78 6.45 -4.51 -12.56
N SER A 79 7.33 -5.41 -12.09
CA SER A 79 6.92 -6.78 -11.73
C SER A 79 5.91 -6.83 -10.59
N ASP A 80 5.89 -5.85 -9.70
CA ASP A 80 4.96 -5.81 -8.57
C ASP A 80 3.56 -5.44 -9.07
N PHE A 81 3.44 -4.60 -10.10
CA PHE A 81 2.17 -4.32 -10.78
C PHE A 81 1.63 -5.55 -11.50
N VAL A 82 2.50 -6.34 -12.14
CA VAL A 82 2.11 -7.61 -12.77
C VAL A 82 1.56 -8.59 -11.72
N LYS A 83 2.21 -8.67 -10.55
CA LYS A 83 1.72 -9.48 -9.43
C LYS A 83 0.38 -8.98 -8.91
N LEU A 84 0.24 -7.67 -8.71
CA LEU A 84 -1.02 -7.04 -8.27
C LEU A 84 -2.17 -7.39 -9.22
N ARG A 85 -1.96 -7.21 -10.53
CA ARG A 85 -2.98 -7.58 -11.54
C ARG A 85 -3.35 -9.05 -11.47
N ALA A 86 -2.38 -9.95 -11.34
CA ALA A 86 -2.64 -11.38 -11.24
C ALA A 86 -3.43 -11.75 -9.98
N GLN A 87 -3.07 -11.17 -8.83
CA GLN A 87 -3.75 -11.38 -7.56
C GLN A 87 -5.16 -10.79 -7.57
N LEU A 88 -5.36 -9.61 -8.15
CA LEU A 88 -6.68 -9.00 -8.36
C LEU A 88 -7.58 -9.87 -9.21
N ILE A 89 -7.08 -10.41 -10.32
CA ILE A 89 -7.85 -11.33 -11.18
C ILE A 89 -8.23 -12.61 -10.42
N LYS A 90 -7.32 -13.13 -9.58
CA LYS A 90 -7.59 -14.31 -8.76
C LYS A 90 -8.65 -14.02 -7.69
N ALA A 91 -8.58 -12.86 -7.04
CA ALA A 91 -9.52 -12.46 -6.01
C ALA A 91 -10.90 -12.07 -6.58
N GLN A 92 -10.92 -11.48 -7.79
CA GLN A 92 -12.11 -10.94 -8.42
C GLN A 92 -12.21 -11.33 -9.91
N PRO A 93 -12.46 -12.62 -10.23
CA PRO A 93 -12.47 -13.12 -11.61
C PRO A 93 -13.48 -12.42 -12.52
N LYS A 94 -14.60 -11.96 -11.94
CA LYS A 94 -15.68 -11.24 -12.65
C LYS A 94 -15.19 -9.97 -13.34
N TYR A 95 -14.22 -9.28 -12.74
CA TYR A 95 -13.69 -8.01 -13.24
C TYR A 95 -12.45 -8.18 -14.11
N ARG A 96 -12.03 -9.41 -14.42
CA ARG A 96 -10.83 -9.70 -15.21
C ARG A 96 -10.76 -8.94 -16.53
N LYS A 97 -11.90 -8.81 -17.24
CA LYS A 97 -11.98 -8.11 -18.54
C LYS A 97 -11.91 -6.58 -18.39
N LEU A 98 -12.23 -6.07 -17.20
CA LEU A 98 -12.28 -4.64 -16.90
C LEU A 98 -10.92 -4.11 -16.42
N ILE A 99 -10.13 -4.95 -15.76
CA ILE A 99 -8.78 -4.59 -15.29
C ILE A 99 -7.86 -4.30 -16.50
N PRO A 100 -7.28 -3.09 -16.60
CA PRO A 100 -6.43 -2.72 -17.72
C PRO A 100 -5.29 -3.71 -17.96
N ASN A 101 -4.97 -3.92 -19.23
CA ASN A 101 -3.85 -4.77 -19.60
C ASN A 101 -2.55 -3.98 -19.39
N LEU A 102 -1.65 -4.52 -18.57
CA LEU A 102 -0.30 -4.00 -18.47
C LEU A 102 0.48 -4.36 -19.75
N PRO A 103 1.37 -3.47 -20.24
CA PRO A 103 2.18 -3.74 -21.42
C PRO A 103 2.99 -5.02 -21.19
N PRO A 104 3.22 -5.87 -22.20
CA PRO A 104 3.94 -7.12 -22.02
C PRO A 104 5.37 -6.92 -21.50
N LYS A 105 5.86 -7.89 -20.72
CA LYS A 105 7.24 -7.92 -20.20
C LYS A 105 8.24 -7.95 -21.35
N LYS A 106 8.74 -6.78 -21.79
CA LYS A 106 9.92 -6.73 -22.67
C LYS A 106 11.19 -6.89 -21.85
N ILE A 107 11.97 -7.91 -22.19
CA ILE A 107 13.30 -8.19 -21.61
C ILE A 107 14.38 -7.40 -22.36
N VAL A 108 14.22 -7.26 -23.68
CA VAL A 108 15.09 -6.48 -24.57
C VAL A 108 14.60 -5.03 -24.62
N GLY A 109 15.52 -4.06 -24.48
CA GLY A 109 15.19 -2.63 -24.51
C GLY A 109 14.52 -2.08 -23.24
N LYS A 110 14.60 -2.80 -22.10
CA LYS A 110 13.93 -2.41 -20.85
C LYS A 110 14.37 -1.07 -20.24
N PHE A 111 15.49 -0.52 -20.70
CA PHE A 111 16.05 0.77 -20.28
C PHE A 111 15.91 1.88 -21.32
N VAL A 112 15.25 1.61 -22.46
CA VAL A 112 15.01 2.65 -23.48
C VAL A 112 14.06 3.69 -22.87
N PRO A 113 14.39 5.00 -22.91
CA PRO A 113 13.57 6.04 -22.28
C PRO A 113 12.10 6.02 -22.74
N GLU A 114 11.86 5.86 -24.04
CA GLU A 114 10.51 5.74 -24.60
C GLU A 114 9.72 4.57 -23.98
N PHE A 115 10.40 3.44 -23.73
CA PHE A 115 9.79 2.28 -23.12
C PHE A 115 9.50 2.50 -21.63
N ILE A 116 10.42 3.16 -20.91
CA ILE A 116 10.22 3.54 -19.51
C ILE A 116 9.01 4.47 -19.38
N GLU A 117 8.89 5.47 -20.25
CA GLU A 117 7.80 6.45 -20.22
C GLU A 117 6.46 5.84 -20.62
N LYS A 118 6.42 5.02 -21.68
CA LYS A 118 5.21 4.29 -22.06
C LYS A 118 4.73 3.40 -20.90
N ARG A 119 5.66 2.65 -20.30
CA ARG A 119 5.37 1.80 -19.15
C ARG A 119 4.88 2.61 -17.96
N ARG A 120 5.47 3.77 -17.68
CA ARG A 120 5.06 4.69 -16.61
C ARG A 120 3.59 5.11 -16.79
N LYS A 121 3.22 5.56 -18.00
CA LYS A 121 1.83 5.93 -18.35
C LYS A 121 0.85 4.76 -18.16
N ASP A 122 1.21 3.59 -18.65
CA ASP A 122 0.35 2.41 -18.52
C ASP A 122 0.18 1.97 -17.06
N MET A 123 1.25 2.05 -16.25
CA MET A 123 1.21 1.75 -14.82
C MET A 123 0.36 2.77 -14.04
N GLU A 124 0.47 4.06 -14.38
CA GLU A 124 -0.34 5.13 -13.82
C GLU A 124 -1.81 4.89 -14.13
N TYR A 125 -2.17 4.69 -15.41
CA TYR A 125 -3.53 4.39 -15.82
C TYR A 125 -4.11 3.16 -15.10
N PHE A 126 -3.33 2.07 -15.02
CA PHE A 126 -3.74 0.86 -14.32
C PHE A 126 -4.01 1.13 -12.83
N LEU A 127 -3.11 1.84 -12.14
CA LEU A 127 -3.24 2.09 -10.71
C LEU A 127 -4.44 3.02 -10.43
N THR A 128 -4.59 4.08 -11.21
CA THR A 128 -5.75 4.99 -11.17
C THR A 128 -7.05 4.21 -11.34
N TYR A 129 -7.14 3.33 -12.34
CA TYR A 129 -8.33 2.52 -12.58
C TYR A 129 -8.67 1.61 -11.40
N VAL A 130 -7.67 0.89 -10.87
CA VAL A 130 -7.87 -0.03 -9.75
C VAL A 130 -8.33 0.71 -8.49
N LEU A 131 -7.73 1.86 -8.19
CA LEU A 131 -8.04 2.64 -6.99
C LEU A 131 -9.39 3.33 -7.06
N LEU A 132 -9.80 3.82 -8.24
CA LEU A 132 -11.12 4.45 -8.45
C LEU A 132 -12.27 3.42 -8.53
N HIS A 133 -11.96 2.15 -8.76
CA HIS A 133 -13.00 1.13 -8.89
C HIS A 133 -13.51 0.71 -7.49
N PRO A 134 -14.81 0.85 -7.18
CA PRO A 134 -15.35 0.70 -5.83
C PRO A 134 -15.13 -0.69 -5.22
N VAL A 135 -15.17 -1.73 -6.05
CA VAL A 135 -14.93 -3.12 -5.62
C VAL A 135 -13.45 -3.50 -5.62
N LEU A 136 -12.61 -2.97 -6.53
CA LEU A 136 -11.22 -3.42 -6.66
C LEU A 136 -10.32 -2.69 -5.67
N GLY A 137 -10.48 -1.37 -5.54
CA GLY A 137 -9.68 -0.54 -4.63
C GLY A 137 -9.89 -0.89 -3.16
N THR A 138 -11.06 -1.43 -2.79
CA THR A 138 -11.38 -1.85 -1.42
C THR A 138 -10.88 -3.26 -1.08
N THR A 139 -10.39 -4.02 -2.07
CA THR A 139 -9.87 -5.36 -1.82
C THR A 139 -8.63 -5.34 -0.93
N GLY A 140 -8.50 -6.35 -0.06
CA GLY A 140 -7.30 -6.52 0.76
C GLY A 140 -6.03 -6.58 -0.09
N VAL A 141 -6.09 -7.16 -1.29
CA VAL A 141 -4.93 -7.25 -2.21
C VAL A 141 -4.32 -5.88 -2.51
N VAL A 142 -5.14 -4.87 -2.79
CA VAL A 142 -4.66 -3.50 -3.08
C VAL A 142 -4.09 -2.86 -1.81
N LYS A 143 -4.80 -3.01 -0.68
CA LYS A 143 -4.33 -2.47 0.60
C LYS A 143 -2.97 -3.03 0.99
N TRP A 144 -2.79 -4.35 0.93
CA TRP A 144 -1.50 -4.99 1.20
C TRP A 144 -0.41 -4.53 0.25
N TRP A 145 -0.72 -4.40 -1.04
CA TRP A 145 0.23 -3.94 -2.03
C TRP A 145 0.73 -2.51 -1.80
N LEU A 146 -0.09 -1.64 -1.21
CA LEU A 146 0.29 -0.26 -0.86
C LEU A 146 1.16 -0.17 0.41
N ILE A 147 1.15 -1.19 1.27
CA ILE A 147 1.89 -1.19 2.56
C ILE A 147 3.23 -1.93 2.44
N ASP A 148 3.29 -2.95 1.57
CA ASP A 148 4.52 -3.66 1.18
C ASP A 148 5.56 -2.72 0.54
#